data_AF-A0A1W9J081-F1
#
_entry.id   AF-A0A1W9J081-F1
#
_cell.length_a   1.000
_cell.length_b   1.000
_cell.length_c   1.000
_cell.angle_alpha   90.00
_cell.angle_beta   90.00
_cell.angle_gamma   90.00
#
_symmetry.space_group_name_H-M   'P 1'
#
loop_
_entity.id
_entity.type
_entity.pdbx_description
1 polymer ?
#
loop_
_entity_poly.entity_id
_entity_poly.type
_entity_poly.pdbx_seq_one_letter_code
_entity_poly.pdbx_strand_id
1 'polypeptide(L)'
;MRTTIRLDDQLLKSAKRLARDTGTSLTAVIEDALRQILSRRAIKQPRNPVKLTTVSGLGVRPGVDLDDSSALLDLMEQSHGSS
;
A
#
# COMPACT_ATOMS: atom_id res chain seq x y z
N MET A 1 -19.38 18.12 5.27
CA MET A 1 -19.60 19.41 4.59
C MET A 1 -20.62 19.20 3.48
N ARG A 2 -21.46 20.19 3.15
CA ARG A 2 -22.40 20.10 2.01
C ARG A 2 -21.89 20.97 0.87
N THR A 3 -21.71 20.36 -0.30
CA THR A 3 -21.19 21.02 -1.50
C THR A 3 -22.15 20.75 -2.66
N THR A 4 -22.47 21.79 -3.42
CA THR A 4 -23.26 21.66 -4.64
C THR A 4 -22.32 21.68 -5.83
N ILE A 5 -22.35 20.65 -6.66
CA ILE A 5 -21.53 20.52 -7.87
C ILE A 5 -22.45 20.36 -9.09
N ARG A 6 -22.00 20.83 -10.26
CA ARG A 6 -22.68 20.53 -11.53
C ARG A 6 -22.12 19.20 -12.05
N LEU A 7 -23.02 18.27 -12.39
CA LEU A 7 -22.66 16.95 -12.89
C LEU A 7 -23.47 16.67 -14.15
N ASP A 8 -22.86 15.99 -15.12
CA ASP A 8 -23.58 15.51 -16.30
C ASP A 8 -24.70 14.53 -15.89
N ASP A 9 -25.84 14.60 -16.60
CA ASP A 9 -27.03 13.81 -16.27
C ASP A 9 -26.82 12.30 -16.44
N GLN A 10 -26.04 11.88 -17.45
CA GLN A 10 -25.74 10.45 -17.66
C GLN A 10 -24.79 9.94 -16.58
N LEU A 11 -23.83 10.77 -16.18
CA LEU A 11 -22.94 10.45 -15.06
C LEU A 11 -23.72 10.34 -13.74
N LEU A 12 -24.65 11.25 -13.48
CA LEU A 12 -25.53 11.19 -12.30
C LEU A 12 -26.38 9.92 -12.28
N LYS A 13 -26.97 9.53 -13.42
CA LYS A 13 -27.74 8.27 -13.55
C LYS A 13 -26.88 7.05 -13.27
N SER A 14 -25.67 7.02 -13.81
CA SER A 14 -24.73 5.91 -13.63
C SER A 14 -24.29 5.78 -12.18
N ALA A 15 -23.95 6.90 -11.52
CA ALA A 15 -23.57 6.92 -10.11
C ALA A 15 -24.74 6.48 -9.20
N LYS A 16 -25.98 6.90 -9.50
CA LYS A 16 -27.17 6.44 -8.77
C LYS A 16 -27.42 4.94 -8.94
N ARG A 17 -27.19 4.40 -10.13
CA ARG A 17 -27.29 2.95 -10.37
C ARG A 17 -26.27 2.20 -9.52
N LEU A 18 -25.00 2.62 -9.56
CA LEU A 18 -23.94 2.02 -8.75
C LEU A 18 -24.23 2.08 -7.25
N ALA A 19 -24.75 3.21 -6.74
CA ALA A 19 -25.15 3.35 -5.35
C ALA A 19 -26.22 2.31 -4.96
N ARG A 20 -27.24 2.13 -5.82
CA ARG A 20 -28.27 1.10 -5.61
C ARG A 20 -27.71 -0.31 -5.63
N ASP A 21 -26.89 -0.63 -6.62
CA ASP A 21 -26.34 -1.97 -6.81
C ASP A 21 -25.40 -2.38 -5.67
N THR A 22 -24.69 -1.41 -5.09
CA THR A 22 -23.78 -1.61 -3.95
C THR A 22 -24.44 -1.44 -2.58
N GLY A 23 -25.73 -1.04 -2.53
CA GLY A 23 -26.42 -0.77 -1.28
C GLY A 23 -25.86 0.44 -0.51
N THR A 24 -25.24 1.40 -1.20
CA THR A 24 -24.62 2.59 -0.61
C THR A 24 -25.33 3.89 -1.03
N SER A 25 -24.96 5.02 -0.43
CA SER A 25 -25.50 6.32 -0.82
C SER A 25 -24.73 6.90 -2.02
N LEU A 26 -25.39 7.75 -2.81
CA LEU A 26 -24.73 8.50 -3.89
C LEU A 26 -23.54 9.32 -3.37
N THR A 27 -23.67 9.89 -2.17
CA THR A 27 -22.57 10.62 -1.51
C THR A 27 -21.37 9.73 -1.25
N ALA A 28 -21.57 8.51 -0.74
CA ALA A 28 -20.49 7.57 -0.49
C ALA A 28 -19.75 7.19 -1.79
N VAL A 29 -20.49 6.95 -2.87
CA VAL A 29 -19.92 6.68 -4.20
C VAL A 29 -19.05 7.86 -4.68
N ILE A 30 -19.53 9.10 -4.53
CA ILE A 30 -18.79 10.30 -4.93
C ILE A 30 -17.54 10.49 -4.07
N GLU A 31 -17.66 10.31 -2.75
CA GLU A 31 -16.53 10.43 -1.82
C GLU A 31 -15.43 9.41 -2.11
N ASP A 32 -15.81 8.15 -2.35
CA ASP A 32 -14.85 7.09 -2.65
C ASP A 32 -14.10 7.38 -3.96
N ALA A 33 -14.81 7.77 -5.01
CA ALA A 33 -14.19 8.17 -6.28
C ALA A 33 -13.19 9.32 -6.10
N LEU A 34 -13.53 10.35 -5.31
CA LEU A 34 -12.63 11.45 -5.01
C LEU A 34 -11.40 11.00 -4.22
N ARG A 35 -11.58 10.15 -3.20
CA ARG A 35 -10.46 9.59 -2.42
C ARG A 35 -9.51 8.82 -3.33
N GLN A 36 -10.03 7.94 -4.18
CA GLN A 36 -9.19 7.16 -5.10
C GLN A 36 -8.37 8.05 -6.04
N ILE A 37 -8.96 9.12 -6.58
CA ILE A 37 -8.25 10.07 -7.47
C ILE A 37 -7.14 10.80 -6.70
N LEU A 38 -7.44 11.29 -5.50
CA LEU A 38 -6.47 12.01 -4.67
C LEU A 38 -5.32 11.09 -4.21
N SER A 39 -5.63 9.86 -3.79
CA SER A 39 -4.63 8.86 -3.39
C SER A 39 -3.72 8.47 -4.57
N ARG A 40 -4.28 8.23 -5.76
CA ARG A 40 -3.47 7.95 -6.97
C ARG A 40 -2.55 9.11 -7.31
N ARG A 41 -3.00 10.36 -7.12
CA ARG A 41 -2.15 11.55 -7.34
C ARG A 41 -1.04 11.64 -6.30
N ALA A 42 -1.29 11.28 -5.05
CA ALA A 42 -0.25 11.24 -4.01
C ALA A 42 0.85 10.22 -4.32
N ILE A 43 0.49 9.06 -4.87
CA ILE A 43 1.44 8.00 -5.25
C ILE A 43 2.28 8.38 -6.48
N LYS A 44 1.79 9.28 -7.33
CA LYS A 44 2.54 9.78 -8.51
C LYS A 44 3.73 10.70 -8.17
N GLN A 45 3.93 11.09 -6.91
CA GLN A 45 5.23 11.62 -6.55
C GLN A 45 6.25 10.48 -6.66
N PRO A 46 7.37 10.65 -7.39
CA PRO A 46 8.36 9.60 -7.51
C PRO A 46 8.79 9.22 -6.09
N ARG A 47 8.36 8.04 -5.63
CA ARG A 47 8.94 7.45 -4.42
C ARG A 47 10.40 7.26 -4.75
N ASN A 48 11.28 7.90 -3.98
CA ASN A 48 12.70 7.60 -4.09
C ASN A 48 12.85 6.07 -3.97
N PRO A 49 13.53 5.42 -4.93
CA PRO A 49 13.77 3.99 -4.84
C PRO A 49 14.42 3.70 -3.49
N VAL A 50 13.89 2.72 -2.76
CA VAL A 50 14.49 2.29 -1.51
C VAL A 50 15.85 1.70 -1.85
N LYS A 51 16.93 2.38 -1.44
CA LYS A 51 18.27 1.85 -1.55
C LYS A 51 18.50 0.90 -0.38
N LEU A 52 18.35 -0.40 -0.63
CA LEU A 52 18.68 -1.41 0.36
C LEU A 52 20.20 -1.48 0.52
N THR A 53 20.66 -1.52 1.77
CA THR A 53 22.05 -1.85 2.05
C THR A 53 22.24 -3.33 1.75
N THR A 54 22.94 -3.63 0.66
CA THR A 54 23.27 -5.01 0.28
C THR A 54 24.65 -5.37 0.78
N VAL A 55 24.81 -6.58 1.29
CA VAL A 55 26.13 -7.18 1.57
C VAL A 55 26.51 -8.10 0.42
N SER A 56 27.79 -8.12 0.04
CA SER A 56 28.32 -9.10 -0.91
C SER A 56 28.63 -10.42 -0.20
N GLY A 57 28.43 -11.55 -0.87
CA GLY A 57 28.68 -12.88 -0.31
C GLY A 57 28.25 -14.01 -1.24
N LEU A 58 28.42 -15.26 -0.79
CA LEU A 58 28.01 -16.47 -1.52
C LEU A 58 26.51 -16.81 -1.35
N GLY A 59 25.71 -15.85 -0.89
CA GLY A 59 24.31 -16.05 -0.54
C GLY A 59 24.11 -16.38 0.93
N VAL A 60 22.94 -16.94 1.24
CA VAL A 60 22.53 -17.28 2.60
C VAL A 60 23.19 -18.58 3.07
N ARG A 61 23.42 -18.70 4.38
CA ARG A 61 23.93 -19.95 4.97
C ARG A 61 22.85 -21.04 4.86
N PRO A 62 23.13 -22.21 4.25
CA PRO A 62 22.17 -23.30 4.17
C PRO A 62 21.67 -23.74 5.55
N GLY A 63 20.37 -24.01 5.67
CA GLY A 63 19.75 -24.44 6.93
C GLY A 63 19.43 -23.32 7.92
N VAL A 64 19.70 -22.06 7.57
CA VAL A 64 19.23 -20.89 8.34
C VAL A 64 17.91 -20.41 7.75
N ASP A 65 16.89 -20.38 8.59
CA ASP A 65 15.62 -19.72 8.27
C ASP A 65 15.73 -18.22 8.55
N LEU A 66 15.42 -17.38 7.56
CA LEU A 66 15.48 -15.92 7.69
C LEU A 66 14.18 -15.32 8.23
N ASP A 67 13.08 -16.08 8.24
CA ASP A 67 11.80 -15.62 8.76
C ASP A 67 11.67 -15.83 10.28
N ASP A 68 12.52 -16.69 10.87
CA ASP A 68 12.68 -16.83 12.32
C ASP A 68 13.71 -15.83 12.86
N SER A 69 13.21 -14.65 13.24
CA SER A 69 14.05 -13.56 13.76
C SER A 69 14.79 -13.92 15.06
N SER A 70 14.25 -14.85 15.85
CA SER A 70 14.86 -15.23 17.14
C SER A 70 16.06 -16.16 16.95
N ALA A 71 15.87 -17.24 16.18
CA ALA A 71 16.93 -18.18 15.86
C ALA A 71 18.06 -17.53 15.03
N LEU A 72 17.69 -16.62 14.12
CA LEU A 72 18.66 -15.87 13.33
C LEU A 72 19.55 -14.97 14.20
N LEU A 73 18.95 -14.26 15.17
CA LEU A 73 19.69 -13.36 16.06
C LEU A 73 20.70 -14.12 16.93
N ASP A 74 20.29 -15.27 17.49
CA ASP A 74 21.17 -16.11 18.29
C ASP A 74 22.42 -16.56 17.49
N LEU A 75 22.23 -16.95 16.22
CA LEU A 75 23.33 -17.36 15.33
C LEU A 75 24.29 -16.21 15.00
N MET A 76 23.77 -15.00 14.84
CA MET A 76 24.57 -13.81 14.57
C MET A 76 25.42 -13.43 15.78
N GLU A 77 24.85 -13.46 16.99
CA GLU A 77 25.55 -13.09 18.22
C GLU A 77 26.63 -14.12 18.62
N GLN A 78 26.39 -15.41 18.37
CA GLN A 78 27.41 -16.47 18.54
C GLN A 78 28.67 -16.24 17.70
N SER A 79 28.53 -15.58 16.54
CA SER A 79 29.63 -15.31 15.61
C SER A 79 30.48 -14.09 16.02
N HIS A 80 29.99 -13.25 16.94
CA HIS A 80 30.70 -12.06 17.45
C HIS A 80 31.63 -12.36 18.64
N GLY A 81 31.81 -13.64 19.01
CA GLY A 81 32.64 -14.10 20.12
C GLY A 81 34.08 -14.53 19.77
N SER A 82 34.63 -14.14 18.62
CA SER A 82 36.02 -14.45 18.25
C SER A 82 36.66 -13.27 17.52
N SER A 83 37.77 -12.84 18.10
CA SER A 83 38.66 -11.69 17.84
C SER A 83 38.75 -11.10 16.43
#